data_AF-A0A3A9YCN3-F1
#
_entry.id   AF-A0A3A9YCN3-F1
#
_cell.length_a   1.000
_cell.length_b   1.000
_cell.length_c   1.000
_cell.angle_alpha   90.00
_cell.angle_beta   90.00
_cell.angle_gamma   90.00
#
_symmetry.space_group_name_H-M   'P 1'
#
loop_
_entity.id
_entity.type
_entity.pdbx_description
1 polymer ?
#
loop_
_entity_poly.entity_id
_entity_poly.type
_entity_poly.pdbx_seq_one_letter_code
_entity_poly.pdbx_strand_id
1 'polypeptide(L)'
;MKRSIIALFGLLFCANTIIAQNDVKIDGRLKPHLDKFFEYCKEYNIQYYDKLFKLKNIDIVDTLTVSSKGSTLGMLTRDKNNNVENIIINWITMLDPEILKVVAFHEFAHYFLEYQKHICDDCNQIMAVVNTSYFDIIKDWDNQVKTLFLDSPAYKTRKTVAYIEPYNTKNTIAN
;
A
#
# COMPACT_ATOMS: atom_id res chain seq x y z
N MET A 1 50.99 -7.90 -39.23
CA MET A 1 49.93 -8.50 -38.38
C MET A 1 50.38 -8.40 -36.93
N LYS A 2 49.53 -7.94 -35.98
CA LYS A 2 49.73 -7.82 -34.50
C LYS A 2 49.45 -6.40 -33.93
N ARG A 3 48.35 -5.73 -34.29
CA ARG A 3 47.91 -4.52 -33.56
C ARG A 3 46.41 -4.41 -33.27
N SER A 4 45.61 -5.44 -33.52
CA SER A 4 44.14 -5.32 -33.47
C SER A 4 43.44 -6.15 -32.40
N ILE A 5 44.15 -6.72 -31.42
CA ILE A 5 43.51 -7.61 -30.40
C ILE A 5 43.16 -6.88 -29.09
N ILE A 6 43.62 -5.64 -28.88
CA ILE A 6 43.38 -4.92 -27.61
C ILE A 6 41.97 -4.29 -27.54
N ALA A 7 41.27 -4.14 -28.66
CA ALA A 7 39.96 -3.49 -28.69
C ALA A 7 38.77 -4.39 -28.30
N LEU A 8 38.97 -5.71 -28.14
CA LEU A 8 37.85 -6.65 -27.89
C LEU A 8 37.58 -6.93 -26.40
N PHE A 9 38.45 -6.45 -25.49
CA PHE A 9 38.26 -6.62 -24.04
C PHE A 9 37.76 -5.35 -23.32
N GLY A 10 37.62 -4.22 -24.01
CA GLY A 10 37.21 -2.94 -23.40
C GLY A 10 35.69 -2.73 -23.28
N LEU A 11 34.86 -3.60 -23.85
CA LEU A 11 33.42 -3.34 -24.08
C LEU A 11 32.48 -4.22 -23.24
N LEU A 12 32.99 -4.91 -22.22
CA LEU A 12 32.22 -5.85 -21.38
C LEU A 12 32.11 -5.42 -19.91
N PHE A 13 32.32 -4.14 -19.61
CA PHE A 13 32.13 -3.55 -18.27
C PHE A 13 30.83 -2.74 -18.16
N CYS A 14 29.76 -3.19 -18.81
CA CYS A 14 28.42 -2.82 -18.36
C CYS A 14 28.10 -3.67 -17.14
N ALA A 15 28.62 -3.24 -15.98
CA ALA A 15 28.16 -3.73 -14.69
C ALA A 15 26.67 -3.39 -14.58
N ASN A 16 25.82 -4.33 -14.98
CA ASN A 16 24.43 -4.33 -14.56
C ASN A 16 24.48 -4.47 -13.03
N THR A 17 24.42 -3.34 -12.33
CA THR A 17 24.05 -3.35 -10.93
C THR A 17 22.64 -3.90 -10.89
N ILE A 18 22.53 -5.21 -10.68
CA ILE A 18 21.30 -5.83 -10.20
C ILE A 18 21.14 -5.23 -8.82
N ILE A 19 20.37 -4.13 -8.74
CA ILE A 19 19.89 -3.64 -7.46
C ILE A 19 18.96 -4.76 -7.00
N ALA A 20 19.44 -5.60 -6.08
CA ALA A 20 18.60 -6.58 -5.41
C ALA A 20 17.38 -5.83 -4.88
N GLN A 21 16.18 -6.35 -5.18
CA GLN A 21 14.96 -5.84 -4.56
C GLN A 21 15.19 -5.91 -3.04
N ASN A 22 15.10 -4.77 -2.37
CA ASN A 22 15.01 -4.79 -0.92
C ASN A 22 13.67 -5.45 -0.62
N ASP A 23 13.70 -6.70 -0.18
CA ASP A 23 12.50 -7.37 0.31
C ASP A 23 11.93 -6.54 1.46
N VAL A 24 10.67 -6.11 1.30
CA VAL A 24 9.92 -5.49 2.38
C VAL A 24 9.85 -6.47 3.55
N LYS A 25 10.28 -6.04 4.74
CA LYS A 25 10.14 -6.86 5.94
C LYS A 25 8.68 -6.80 6.39
N ILE A 26 8.01 -7.95 6.46
CA ILE A 26 6.62 -8.05 6.87
C ILE A 26 6.54 -8.86 8.15
N ASP A 27 5.92 -8.32 9.19
CA ASP A 27 5.60 -9.09 10.38
C ASP A 27 4.65 -10.24 10.04
N GLY A 28 5.02 -11.46 10.46
CA GLY A 28 4.25 -12.66 10.13
C GLY A 28 2.80 -12.64 10.61
N ARG A 29 2.48 -11.87 11.66
CA ARG A 29 1.13 -11.72 12.20
C ARG A 29 0.25 -10.82 11.31
N LEU A 30 0.86 -9.89 10.57
CA LEU A 30 0.17 -9.02 9.63
C LEU A 30 -0.01 -9.67 8.26
N LYS A 31 0.79 -10.70 7.94
CA LYS A 31 0.78 -11.35 6.63
C LYS A 31 -0.61 -11.87 6.21
N PRO A 32 -1.40 -12.57 7.04
CA PRO A 32 -2.73 -13.02 6.64
C PRO A 32 -3.67 -11.86 6.29
N HIS A 33 -3.59 -10.75 7.01
CA HIS A 33 -4.40 -9.56 6.74
C HIS A 33 -3.96 -8.87 5.44
N LEU A 34 -2.65 -8.79 5.20
CA LEU A 34 -2.08 -8.20 3.99
C LEU A 34 -2.39 -9.05 2.75
N ASP A 35 -2.24 -10.38 2.84
CA ASP A 35 -2.59 -11.30 1.76
C ASP A 35 -4.07 -11.16 1.40
N LYS A 36 -4.95 -11.10 2.42
CA LYS A 36 -6.38 -10.89 2.22
C LYS A 36 -6.69 -9.53 1.60
N PHE A 37 -5.99 -8.49 2.04
CA PHE A 37 -6.11 -7.15 1.45
C PHE A 37 -5.74 -7.17 -0.04
N PHE A 38 -4.68 -7.89 -0.42
CA PHE A 38 -4.27 -8.03 -1.81
C PHE A 38 -5.21 -8.89 -2.66
N GLU A 39 -5.95 -9.83 -2.07
CA GLU A 39 -7.07 -10.49 -2.77
C GLU A 39 -8.11 -9.46 -3.21
N TYR A 40 -8.50 -8.55 -2.32
CA TYR A 40 -9.41 -7.45 -2.68
C TYR A 40 -8.77 -6.50 -3.71
N CYS A 41 -7.48 -6.16 -3.58
CA CYS A 41 -6.82 -5.38 -4.62
C CYS A 41 -6.94 -6.06 -5.99
N LYS A 42 -6.76 -7.39 -6.08
CA LYS A 42 -6.95 -8.13 -7.34
C LYS A 42 -8.40 -8.10 -7.82
N GLU A 43 -9.36 -8.32 -6.93
CA GLU A 43 -10.81 -8.27 -7.21
C GLU A 43 -11.22 -6.93 -7.82
N TYR A 44 -10.72 -5.81 -7.27
CA TYR A 44 -10.98 -4.45 -7.76
C TYR A 44 -9.90 -3.96 -8.77
N ASN A 45 -9.05 -4.87 -9.24
CA ASN A 45 -7.97 -4.64 -10.22
C ASN A 45 -6.93 -3.54 -9.82
N ILE A 46 -6.80 -3.24 -8.53
CA ILE A 46 -5.87 -2.23 -7.99
C ILE A 46 -4.44 -2.77 -7.99
N GLN A 47 -3.53 -2.06 -8.67
CA GLN A 47 -2.11 -2.38 -8.67
C GLN A 47 -1.47 -1.99 -7.33
N TYR A 48 -0.78 -2.94 -6.70
CA TYR A 48 -0.18 -2.75 -5.37
C TYR A 48 1.31 -3.11 -5.28
N TYR A 49 1.84 -3.91 -6.21
CA TYR A 49 3.23 -4.41 -6.15
C TYR A 49 4.26 -3.29 -6.12
N ASP A 50 4.15 -2.28 -6.99
CA ASP A 50 5.07 -1.15 -7.03
C ASP A 50 5.08 -0.33 -5.74
N LYS A 51 3.95 -0.31 -5.01
CA LYS A 51 3.85 0.32 -3.69
C LYS A 51 4.48 -0.56 -2.63
N LEU A 52 4.21 -1.87 -2.66
CA LEU A 52 4.77 -2.83 -1.71
C LEU A 52 6.30 -2.78 -1.69
N PHE A 53 6.94 -2.76 -2.87
CA PHE A 53 8.41 -2.73 -2.99
C PHE A 53 9.05 -1.38 -2.66
N LYS A 54 8.26 -0.32 -2.42
CA LYS A 54 8.76 0.96 -1.91
C LYS A 54 8.82 1.00 -0.38
N LEU A 55 8.13 0.09 0.29
CA LEU A 55 8.18 -0.03 1.74
C LEU A 55 9.45 -0.76 2.17
N LYS A 56 10.01 -0.32 3.29
CA LYS A 56 11.03 -1.05 4.04
C LYS A 56 10.38 -2.05 5.00
N ASN A 57 9.35 -1.62 5.74
CA ASN A 57 8.73 -2.44 6.78
C ASN A 57 7.20 -2.33 6.82
N ILE A 58 6.56 -3.45 7.15
CA ILE A 58 5.18 -3.55 7.62
C ILE A 58 5.25 -4.30 8.96
N ASP A 59 5.20 -3.59 10.09
CA ASP A 59 5.61 -4.15 11.38
C ASP A 59 4.67 -3.81 12.53
N ILE A 60 4.71 -4.63 13.58
CA ILE A 60 4.05 -4.37 14.86
C ILE A 60 5.09 -3.84 15.85
N VAL A 61 4.86 -2.65 16.42
CA VAL A 61 5.82 -1.95 17.27
C VAL A 61 5.24 -1.57 18.63
N ASP A 62 6.11 -1.40 19.62
CA ASP A 62 5.80 -0.94 20.98
C ASP A 62 6.05 0.55 21.22
N THR A 63 6.52 1.25 20.18
CA THR A 63 6.94 2.66 20.24
C THR A 63 5.82 3.66 19.98
N LEU A 64 4.64 3.20 19.54
CA LEU A 64 3.48 4.07 19.30
C LEU A 64 2.81 4.46 20.61
N THR A 65 2.50 5.76 20.76
CA THR A 65 1.92 6.33 21.98
C THR A 65 0.58 5.69 22.33
N VAL A 66 0.46 5.22 23.57
CA VAL A 66 -0.80 4.78 24.19
C VAL A 66 -1.04 5.60 25.43
N SER A 67 -2.19 6.26 25.52
CA SER A 67 -2.57 7.03 26.70
C SER A 67 -4.08 7.13 26.87
N SER A 68 -4.52 7.47 28.09
CA SER A 68 -5.93 7.75 28.38
C SER A 68 -6.48 8.98 27.65
N LYS A 69 -5.60 9.84 27.12
CA LYS A 69 -5.98 11.05 26.37
C LYS A 69 -6.06 10.82 24.86
N GLY A 70 -5.67 9.63 24.40
CA GLY A 70 -5.57 9.30 22.99
C GLY A 70 -4.41 8.33 22.74
N SER A 71 -4.60 7.44 21.77
CA SER A 71 -3.63 6.41 21.39
C SER A 71 -3.47 6.35 19.88
N THR A 72 -2.24 6.16 19.41
CA THR A 72 -1.93 5.90 18.00
C THR A 72 -1.87 4.40 17.80
N LEU A 73 -2.85 3.85 17.08
CA LEU A 73 -2.97 2.40 16.87
C LEU A 73 -2.26 1.93 15.59
N GLY A 74 -2.08 2.83 14.63
CA GLY A 74 -1.31 2.61 13.42
C GLY A 74 -0.82 3.94 12.86
N MET A 75 0.18 3.88 11.99
CA MET A 75 0.69 5.05 11.29
C MET A 75 1.55 4.67 10.08
N LEU A 76 1.49 5.48 9.03
CA LEU A 76 2.49 5.54 7.97
C LEU A 76 3.66 6.43 8.38
N THR A 77 4.89 5.91 8.34
CA THR A 77 6.10 6.71 8.60
C THR A 77 6.83 7.00 7.30
N ARG A 78 7.52 8.14 7.28
CA ARG A 78 8.15 8.69 6.08
C ARG A 78 9.65 8.87 6.26
N ASP A 79 10.37 8.73 5.17
CA ASP A 79 11.81 8.97 5.11
C ASP A 79 12.12 10.48 5.09
N LYS A 80 13.41 10.82 5.04
CA LYS A 80 13.90 12.21 4.92
C LYS A 80 13.44 12.94 3.65
N ASN A 81 12.98 12.21 2.63
CA ASN A 81 12.47 12.74 1.36
C ASN A 81 10.93 12.78 1.34
N ASN A 82 10.28 12.57 2.49
CA ASN A 82 8.83 12.54 2.66
C ASN A 82 8.12 11.37 1.94
N ASN A 83 8.87 10.34 1.52
CA ASN A 83 8.29 9.12 0.97
C ASN A 83 7.86 8.20 2.11
N VAL A 84 6.67 7.61 2.01
CA VAL A 84 6.25 6.57 2.96
C VAL A 84 7.18 5.37 2.81
N GLU A 85 7.78 4.95 3.93
CA GLU A 85 8.70 3.82 3.97
C GLU A 85 8.28 2.73 4.96
N ASN A 86 7.41 3.00 5.93
CA ASN A 86 6.90 1.95 6.80
C ASN A 86 5.41 2.10 7.08
N ILE A 87 4.75 0.95 7.22
CA ILE A 87 3.43 0.80 7.85
C ILE A 87 3.69 0.22 9.24
N ILE A 88 3.38 0.96 10.30
CA ILE A 88 3.58 0.48 11.68
C ILE A 88 2.25 0.40 12.42
N ILE A 89 2.06 -0.69 13.15
CA ILE A 89 0.86 -0.98 13.92
C ILE A 89 1.25 -1.16 15.38
N ASN A 90 0.45 -0.62 16.29
CA ASN A 90 0.71 -0.67 17.72
C ASN A 90 0.45 -2.08 18.25
N TRP A 91 1.38 -2.63 19.01
CA TRP A 91 1.24 -3.96 19.64
C TRP A 91 -0.05 -4.11 20.46
N ILE A 92 -0.60 -3.03 21.01
CA ILE A 92 -1.83 -3.07 21.80
C ILE A 92 -3.03 -3.59 20.99
N THR A 93 -2.99 -3.44 19.65
CA THR A 93 -4.02 -3.97 18.75
C THR A 93 -4.07 -5.50 18.75
N MET A 94 -3.01 -6.18 19.19
CA MET A 94 -2.96 -7.63 19.30
C MET A 94 -3.76 -8.19 20.47
N LEU A 95 -4.31 -7.35 21.36
CA LEU A 95 -5.18 -7.80 22.44
C LEU A 95 -6.46 -8.47 21.92
N ASP A 96 -6.90 -8.09 20.72
CA ASP A 96 -8.03 -8.70 20.02
C ASP A 96 -7.68 -8.84 18.52
N PRO A 97 -7.72 -10.06 17.94
CA PRO A 97 -7.44 -10.28 16.52
C PRO A 97 -8.31 -9.43 15.57
N GLU A 98 -9.55 -9.11 15.95
CA GLU A 98 -10.42 -8.28 15.12
C GLU A 98 -10.02 -6.79 15.17
N ILE A 99 -9.50 -6.31 16.30
CA ILE A 99 -8.92 -4.95 16.37
C ILE A 99 -7.68 -4.87 15.48
N LEU A 100 -6.78 -5.87 15.57
CA LEU A 100 -5.60 -5.95 14.70
C LEU A 100 -5.99 -5.93 13.22
N LYS A 101 -6.99 -6.73 12.84
CA LYS A 101 -7.50 -6.80 11.47
C LYS A 101 -8.03 -5.44 10.99
N VAL A 102 -8.85 -4.76 11.78
CA VAL A 102 -9.42 -3.44 11.41
C VAL A 102 -8.32 -2.41 11.25
N VAL A 103 -7.41 -2.30 12.22
CA VAL A 103 -6.31 -1.32 12.17
C VAL A 103 -5.34 -1.63 11.03
N ALA A 104 -5.03 -2.90 10.77
CA ALA A 104 -4.20 -3.28 9.64
C ALA A 104 -4.84 -2.85 8.31
N PHE A 105 -6.12 -3.17 8.09
CA PHE A 105 -6.84 -2.76 6.88
C PHE A 105 -6.92 -1.24 6.73
N HIS A 106 -7.08 -0.51 7.84
CA HIS A 106 -7.05 0.95 7.86
C HIS A 106 -5.73 1.50 7.31
N GLU A 107 -4.60 1.07 7.87
CA GLU A 107 -3.29 1.57 7.43
C GLU A 107 -2.95 1.11 6.00
N PHE A 108 -3.35 -0.11 5.62
CA PHE A 108 -3.21 -0.59 4.25
C PHE A 108 -4.01 0.27 3.28
N ALA A 109 -5.21 0.72 3.65
CA ALA A 109 -6.00 1.61 2.81
C ALA A 109 -5.32 2.96 2.60
N HIS A 110 -4.79 3.59 3.66
CA HIS A 110 -4.04 4.84 3.52
C HIS A 110 -2.92 4.73 2.49
N TYR A 111 -2.18 3.62 2.50
CA TYR A 111 -1.06 3.46 1.59
C TYR A 111 -1.45 2.94 0.19
N PHE A 112 -2.08 1.77 0.12
CA PHE A 112 -2.35 1.08 -1.13
C PHE A 112 -3.54 1.66 -1.89
N LEU A 113 -4.54 2.19 -1.19
CA LEU A 113 -5.75 2.79 -1.78
C LEU A 113 -5.67 4.31 -1.93
N GLU A 114 -4.58 4.92 -1.44
CA GLU A 114 -4.24 6.35 -1.60
C GLU A 114 -5.18 7.30 -0.85
N TYR A 115 -5.73 6.88 0.28
CA TYR A 115 -6.44 7.80 1.16
C TYR A 115 -5.46 8.82 1.78
N GLN A 116 -5.53 10.08 1.34
CA GLN A 116 -4.50 11.10 1.58
C GLN A 116 -4.62 11.85 2.91
N LYS A 117 -5.81 11.95 3.52
CA LYS A 117 -5.95 12.75 4.74
C LYS A 117 -5.50 11.97 5.97
N HIS A 118 -4.44 12.49 6.59
CA HIS A 118 -3.83 12.04 7.84
C HIS A 118 -4.70 12.30 9.08
N ILE A 119 -5.62 13.25 8.99
CA ILE A 119 -6.64 13.52 10.00
C ILE A 119 -7.91 12.94 9.45
N CYS A 120 -8.23 11.76 9.94
CA CYS A 120 -9.52 11.21 10.26
C CYS A 120 -10.86 11.72 9.65
N ASP A 121 -11.00 12.97 9.26
CA ASP A 121 -12.25 13.53 8.74
C ASP A 121 -12.69 12.91 7.39
N ASP A 122 -11.78 12.24 6.67
CA ASP A 122 -12.10 11.51 5.42
C ASP A 122 -12.43 10.03 5.61
N CYS A 123 -12.17 9.48 6.79
CA CYS A 123 -12.18 8.03 7.03
C CYS A 123 -13.45 7.57 7.76
N ASN A 124 -14.60 8.19 7.47
CA ASN A 124 -15.92 7.84 8.01
C ASN A 124 -16.33 6.37 7.81
N GLN A 125 -15.54 5.57 7.10
CA GLN A 125 -15.84 4.19 6.75
C GLN A 125 -14.93 3.17 7.44
N ILE A 126 -13.65 3.47 7.77
CA ILE A 126 -12.74 2.52 8.46
C ILE A 126 -11.96 3.20 9.61
N MET A 127 -12.64 4.06 10.38
CA MET A 127 -12.21 4.59 11.69
C MET A 127 -11.18 5.69 11.72
N ALA A 128 -11.58 6.75 12.42
CA ALA A 128 -10.82 7.97 12.54
C ALA A 128 -11.54 9.02 13.40
N VAL A 129 -12.87 9.14 13.26
CA VAL A 129 -13.72 9.91 14.15
C VAL A 129 -14.75 8.99 14.78
N VAL A 130 -14.40 8.48 15.96
CA VAL A 130 -15.20 8.22 17.18
C VAL A 130 -16.75 8.09 17.11
N ASN A 131 -17.36 7.48 16.07
CA ASN A 131 -18.82 7.30 16.06
C ASN A 131 -19.35 5.92 15.69
N THR A 132 -18.48 4.95 15.38
CA THR A 132 -18.87 3.56 15.14
C THR A 132 -17.92 2.64 15.90
N SER A 133 -18.45 1.69 16.67
CA SER A 133 -17.63 0.77 17.47
C SER A 133 -16.86 -0.18 16.54
N TYR A 134 -15.64 -0.61 16.93
CA TYR A 134 -14.93 -1.70 16.22
C TYR A 134 -15.84 -2.92 16.00
N PHE A 135 -16.71 -3.23 16.97
CA PHE A 135 -17.66 -4.33 16.87
C PHE A 135 -18.70 -4.14 15.75
N ASP A 136 -19.11 -2.90 15.48
CA ASP A 136 -20.06 -2.61 14.41
C ASP A 136 -19.39 -2.77 13.03
N ILE A 137 -18.12 -2.37 12.91
CA ILE A 137 -17.33 -2.57 11.68
C ILE A 137 -17.18 -4.05 11.39
N ILE A 138 -16.86 -4.85 12.41
CA ILE A 138 -16.70 -6.29 12.27
C ILE A 138 -18.01 -6.98 11.90
N LYS A 139 -19.14 -6.54 12.47
CA LYS A 139 -20.46 -7.11 12.18
C LYS A 139 -20.86 -6.95 10.71
N ASP A 140 -20.39 -5.90 10.04
CA ASP A 140 -20.69 -5.59 8.63
C ASP A 140 -19.42 -5.62 7.75
N TRP A 141 -18.41 -6.41 8.17
CA TRP A 141 -17.05 -6.37 7.61
C TRP A 141 -16.99 -6.38 6.08
N ASP A 142 -17.67 -7.32 5.44
CA ASP A 142 -17.61 -7.48 3.98
C ASP A 142 -18.12 -6.24 3.25
N ASN A 143 -19.16 -5.60 3.79
CA ASN A 143 -19.76 -4.41 3.20
C ASN A 143 -18.89 -3.17 3.45
N GLN A 144 -18.25 -3.08 4.63
CA GLN A 144 -17.27 -2.04 4.94
C GLN A 144 -16.07 -2.12 4.00
N VAL A 145 -15.51 -3.32 3.78
CA VAL A 145 -14.40 -3.54 2.85
C VAL A 145 -14.81 -3.23 1.41
N LYS A 146 -15.97 -3.71 0.97
CA LYS A 146 -16.48 -3.38 -0.37
C LYS A 146 -16.57 -1.87 -0.58
N THR A 147 -17.13 -1.15 0.39
CA THR A 147 -17.27 0.30 0.32
C THR A 147 -15.90 0.99 0.28
N LEU A 148 -14.99 0.61 1.16
CA LEU A 148 -13.60 1.10 1.19
C LEU A 148 -12.91 1.00 -0.18
N PHE A 149 -13.02 -0.15 -0.85
CA PHE A 149 -12.38 -0.34 -2.14
C PHE A 149 -13.07 0.46 -3.25
N LEU A 150 -14.41 0.45 -3.31
CA LEU A 150 -15.17 1.19 -4.32
C LEU A 150 -15.04 2.71 -4.17
N ASP A 151 -14.84 3.20 -2.95
CA ASP A 151 -14.67 4.63 -2.68
C ASP A 151 -13.23 5.12 -2.77
N SER A 152 -12.26 4.20 -2.89
CA SER A 152 -10.85 4.56 -2.89
C SER A 152 -10.43 5.46 -4.05
N PRO A 153 -9.52 6.42 -3.81
CA PRO A 153 -8.89 7.19 -4.89
C PRO A 153 -8.21 6.31 -5.95
N ALA A 154 -7.55 5.22 -5.52
CA ALA A 154 -6.92 4.25 -6.43
C ALA A 154 -7.93 3.57 -7.39
N TYR A 155 -9.17 3.34 -6.94
CA TYR A 155 -10.23 2.78 -7.79
C TYR A 155 -10.90 3.85 -8.65
N LYS A 156 -11.22 5.02 -8.08
CA LYS A 156 -11.89 6.14 -8.78
C LYS A 156 -11.04 6.69 -9.93
N THR A 157 -9.73 6.85 -9.72
CA THR A 157 -8.78 7.32 -10.76
C THR A 157 -8.72 6.39 -11.97
N ARG A 158 -8.96 5.08 -11.79
CA ARG A 158 -9.02 4.15 -12.93
C ARG A 158 -10.32 4.25 -13.72
N LYS A 159 -11.46 4.52 -13.07
CA LYS A 159 -12.71 4.75 -13.80
C LYS A 159 -12.60 5.97 -14.71
N THR A 160 -11.94 7.04 -14.27
CA THR A 160 -11.71 8.21 -15.13
C THR A 160 -10.76 7.91 -16.28
N VAL A 161 -9.67 7.16 -16.08
CA VAL A 161 -8.75 6.78 -17.17
C VAL A 161 -9.41 5.82 -18.17
N ALA A 162 -10.15 4.81 -17.71
CA ALA A 162 -10.87 3.86 -18.57
C ALA A 162 -11.99 4.54 -19.39
N TYR A 163 -12.58 5.63 -18.89
CA TYR A 163 -13.53 6.45 -19.64
C TYR A 163 -12.87 7.46 -20.58
N ILE A 164 -11.58 7.77 -20.42
CA ILE A 164 -10.80 8.61 -21.36
C ILE A 164 -10.27 7.77 -22.53
N GLU A 165 -10.10 6.45 -22.37
CA GLU A 165 -9.75 5.54 -23.48
C GLU A 165 -10.96 4.81 -24.10
N PRO A 166 -11.86 5.54 -24.78
CA PRO A 166 -12.50 4.94 -25.94
C PRO A 166 -12.62 5.92 -27.13
N TYR A 167 -11.52 6.50 -27.64
CA TYR A 167 -11.38 6.90 -29.05
C TYR A 167 -10.00 7.55 -29.33
N ASN A 168 -8.99 6.76 -29.72
CA ASN A 168 -8.00 7.22 -30.72
C ASN A 168 -7.16 6.09 -31.29
N THR A 169 -7.81 5.07 -31.85
CA THR A 169 -7.16 4.13 -32.77
C THR A 169 -7.93 4.09 -34.07
N LYS A 170 -7.82 5.16 -34.87
CA LYS A 170 -7.97 5.07 -36.32
C LYS A 170 -6.89 5.88 -37.04
N ASN A 171 -5.92 5.10 -37.51
CA ASN A 171 -5.32 5.17 -38.83
C ASN A 171 -4.37 6.33 -39.15
N THR A 172 -3.09 6.09 -38.87
CA THR A 172 -2.00 6.56 -39.73
C THR A 172 -1.17 5.36 -40.18
N ILE A 173 -1.70 4.62 -41.16
CA ILE A 173 -0.90 3.81 -42.09
C ILE A 173 -1.55 3.89 -43.46
N ALA A 174 -0.91 4.63 -44.38
CA ALA A 174 -0.49 4.17 -45.71
C ALA A 174 -0.38 5.34 -46.70
N ASN A 175 0.86 5.57 -47.13
CA ASN A 175 1.37 6.16 -48.39
C ASN A 175 0.86 7.53 -48.86
#